data_AF-A0A451BRF1-F1
#
_entry.id   AF-A0A451BRF1-F1
#
_cell.length_a   1.000
_cell.length_b   1.000
_cell.length_c   1.000
_cell.angle_alpha   90.00
_cell.angle_beta   90.00
_cell.angle_gamma   90.00
#
_symmetry.space_group_name_H-M   'P 1'
#
loop_
_entity.id
_entity.type
_entity.pdbx_description
1 polymer ?
#
loop_
_entity_poly.entity_id
_entity_poly.type
_entity_poly.pdbx_seq_one_letter_code
_entity_poly.pdbx_strand_id
1 'polypeptide(L)' 'MRCHVCGADMTKLHTNIPFKVSQATIVIVKDLPVIQCDGCEAYLIEDRVMEEVEELFERMDTTAELEVLKYAA' A
#
# COMPACT_ATOMS: atom_id res chain seq x y z
N MET A 1 -1.44 15.63 9.66
CA MET A 1 -2.20 15.96 8.43
C MET A 1 -3.67 15.68 8.71
N ARG A 2 -4.61 16.39 8.07
CA ARG A 2 -6.05 16.10 8.27
C ARG A 2 -6.58 15.23 7.13
N CYS A 3 -7.44 14.28 7.48
CA CYS A 3 -8.07 13.39 6.52
C CYS A 3 -9.05 14.16 5.64
N HIS A 4 -8.85 14.09 4.32
CA HIS A 4 -9.76 14.68 3.34
C HIS A 4 -11.17 14.04 3.32
N VAL A 5 -11.33 12.83 3.89
CA VAL A 5 -12.62 12.13 3.95
C VAL A 5 -13.46 12.57 5.16
N CYS A 6 -12.87 12.57 6.37
CA CYS A 6 -13.63 12.81 7.61
C CYS A 6 -13.11 13.96 8.49
N GLY A 7 -11.99 14.59 8.13
CA GLY A 7 -11.41 15.73 8.86
C GLY A 7 -10.60 15.38 10.11
N ALA A 8 -10.56 14.11 10.53
CA ALA A 8 -9.78 13.65 11.67
C ALA A 8 -8.27 13.70 11.42
N ASP A 9 -7.49 13.55 12.48
CA ASP A 9 -6.03 13.43 12.40
C ASP A 9 -5.61 12.14 11.66
N MET A 10 -4.37 12.18 11.18
CA MET A 10 -3.76 11.08 10.48
C MET A 10 -2.36 10.82 11.01
N THR A 11 -2.02 9.55 11.15
CA THR A 11 -0.82 9.05 11.80
C THR A 11 0.01 8.18 10.85
N LYS A 12 1.33 8.33 10.88
CA LYS A 12 2.26 7.47 10.12
C LYS A 12 2.37 6.11 10.79
N LEU A 13 2.28 5.04 10.01
CA LEU A 13 2.46 3.66 10.48
C LEU A 13 2.92 2.73 9.35
N HIS A 14 3.34 1.53 9.71
CA HIS A 14 3.66 0.45 8.78
C HIS A 14 2.57 -0.61 8.82
N THR A 15 2.06 -1.02 7.66
CA THR A 15 1.00 -2.04 7.58
C THR A 15 1.14 -2.88 6.31
N ASN A 16 0.27 -3.87 6.15
CA ASN A 16 0.21 -4.71 4.96
C ASN A 16 -0.97 -4.28 4.10
N ILE A 17 -0.73 -3.98 2.82
CA ILE A 17 -1.79 -3.54 1.89
C ILE A 17 -1.89 -4.51 0.72
N PRO A 18 -3.10 -5.02 0.40
CA PRO A 18 -3.35 -5.77 -0.82
C PRO A 18 -3.55 -4.82 -2.01
N PHE A 19 -2.85 -5.10 -3.09
CA PHE A 19 -2.97 -4.45 -4.39
C PHE A 19 -3.51 -5.45 -5.41
N LYS A 20 -4.57 -5.07 -6.12
CA LYS A 20 -5.06 -5.85 -7.26
C LYS A 20 -4.32 -5.38 -8.51
N VAL A 21 -3.31 -6.14 -8.95
CA VAL A 21 -2.46 -5.78 -10.10
C VAL A 21 -3.00 -6.28 -11.43
N SER A 22 -3.83 -7.33 -11.41
CA SER A 22 -4.51 -7.85 -12.60
C SER A 22 -5.91 -8.36 -12.25
N GLN A 23 -6.64 -8.93 -13.22
CA GLN A 23 -7.91 -9.59 -12.93
C GLN A 23 -7.74 -10.83 -12.03
N ALA A 24 -6.63 -11.55 -12.18
CA ALA A 24 -6.36 -12.82 -11.52
C ALA A 24 -5.34 -12.72 -10.37
N THR A 25 -4.56 -11.64 -10.30
CA THR A 25 -3.42 -11.51 -9.39
C THR A 25 -3.66 -10.44 -8.33
N ILE A 26 -3.48 -10.83 -7.07
CA ILE A 26 -3.45 -9.95 -5.91
C ILE A 26 -2.05 -10.00 -5.29
N VAL A 27 -1.55 -8.85 -4.85
CA VAL A 27 -0.21 -8.71 -4.25
C VAL A 27 -0.36 -8.11 -2.88
N ILE A 28 0.15 -8.77 -1.87
CA ILE A 28 0.19 -8.21 -0.52
C ILE A 28 1.58 -7.63 -0.32
N VAL A 29 1.69 -6.31 -0.26
CA VAL A 29 2.93 -5.65 0.13
C VAL A 29 2.93 -5.49 1.65
N LYS A 30 3.89 -6.15 2.30
CA LYS A 30 4.06 -6.13 3.74
C LYS A 30 4.96 -4.98 4.18
N ASP A 31 4.72 -4.49 5.40
CA ASP A 31 5.55 -3.48 6.06
C ASP A 31 5.64 -2.16 5.27
N LEU A 32 4.54 -1.81 4.59
CA LEU A 32 4.43 -0.62 3.75
C LEU A 32 4.20 0.62 4.63
N PRO A 33 5.03 1.67 4.52
CA PRO A 33 4.82 2.93 5.21
C PRO A 33 3.61 3.67 4.64
N VAL A 34 2.66 4.02 5.50
CA VAL A 34 1.43 4.73 5.14
C VAL A 34 1.08 5.79 6.18
N ILE A 35 0.18 6.68 5.81
CA ILE A 35 -0.50 7.61 6.71
C ILE A 35 -1.95 7.16 6.84
N GLN A 36 -2.35 6.64 8.00
CA GLN A 36 -3.73 6.20 8.24
C GLN A 36 -4.51 7.26 9.00
N CYS A 37 -5.78 7.44 8.65
CA CYS A 37 -6.71 8.26 9.42
C CYS A 37 -7.19 7.54 10.68
N ASP A 38 -7.11 8.21 11.82
CA ASP A 38 -7.50 7.66 13.13
C ASP A 38 -9.03 7.54 13.30
N GLY A 39 -9.82 8.14 12.40
CA GLY A 39 -11.29 8.18 12.50
C GLY A 39 -12.05 7.32 11.49
N CYS A 40 -11.54 7.18 10.26
CA CYS A 40 -12.23 6.43 9.19
C CYS A 40 -11.35 5.36 8.54
N GLU A 41 -10.17 5.11 9.09
CA GLU A 41 -9.20 4.09 8.64
C GLU A 41 -8.69 4.26 7.20
N ALA A 42 -9.04 5.36 6.53
CA ALA A 42 -8.53 5.70 5.21
C ALA A 42 -7.01 5.80 5.21
N TYR A 43 -6.38 5.15 4.24
CA TYR A 43 -4.93 5.21 4.02
C TYR A 43 -4.59 6.30 3.01
N LEU A 44 -3.44 6.92 3.22
CA LEU A 44 -2.74 7.76 2.26
C LEU A 44 -1.33 7.18 2.10
N ILE A 45 -0.96 6.94 0.85
CA ILE A 45 0.37 6.47 0.47
C ILE A 45 1.07 7.65 -0.21
N GLU A 46 2.28 7.98 0.24
CA GLU A 46 3.04 9.09 -0.33
C GLU A 46 3.52 8.72 -1.75
N ASP A 47 3.59 9.68 -2.68
CA ASP A 47 3.92 9.42 -4.09
C ASP A 47 5.22 8.63 -4.25
N ARG A 48 6.26 9.00 -3.50
CA ARG A 48 7.54 8.29 -3.47
C ARG A 48 7.40 6.80 -3.09
N VAL A 49 6.55 6.50 -2.11
CA VAL A 49 6.32 5.12 -1.66
C VAL A 49 5.57 4.35 -2.75
N MET A 50 4.64 5.00 -3.45
CA MET A 50 3.96 4.39 -4.59
C MET A 50 4.91 4.10 -5.76
N GLU A 51 5.84 5.01 -6.08
CA GLU A 51 6.88 4.77 -7.11
C GLU A 51 7.71 3.50 -6.78
N GLU A 52 8.14 3.36 -5.52
CA GLU A 52 8.90 2.19 -5.06
C GLU A 52 8.05 0.89 -5.06
N VAL A 53 6.74 1.00 -4.82
CA VAL A 53 5.79 -0.12 -4.94
C VAL A 53 5.60 -0.54 -6.41
N GLU A 54 5.57 0.41 -7.34
CA GLU A 54 5.49 0.11 -8.77
C GLU A 54 6.74 -0.62 -9.27
N GLU A 55 7.94 -0.22 -8.84
CA GLU A 55 9.19 -0.93 -9.13
C GLU A 55 9.19 -2.37 -8.57
N LEU A 56 8.55 -2.60 -7.42
CA LEU A 56 8.36 -3.94 -6.86
C LEU A 56 7.47 -4.79 -7.76
N PHE A 57 6.42 -4.21 -8.34
CA PHE A 57 5.50 -4.92 -9.24
C PHE A 57 6.14 -5.28 -10.59
N GLU A 58 7.09 -4.50 -11.09
CA GLU A 58 7.83 -4.84 -12.32
C GLU A 58 8.63 -6.14 -12.21
N ARG A 59 9.01 -6.54 -10.99
CA ARG A 59 9.84 -7.72 -10.73
C ARG A 59 9.03 -8.98 -10.41
N MET A 60 7.71 -8.89 -10.48
CA MET A 60 6.79 -9.95 -10.08
C MET A 60 6.58 -11.05 -11.12
N ASP A 61 6.24 -12.24 -10.63
CA ASP A 61 5.77 -13.33 -11.48
C ASP A 61 4.27 -13.17 -11.77
N THR A 62 3.97 -12.68 -12.98
CA THR A 62 2.59 -12.47 -13.46
C THR A 62 1.73 -13.75 -13.55
N THR A 63 2.30 -14.94 -13.32
CA THR A 63 1.55 -16.20 -13.33
C THR A 63 0.93 -16.57 -11.98
N ALA A 64 1.34 -15.92 -10.89
CA ALA A 64 0.79 -16.18 -9.56
C ALA A 64 -0.59 -15.52 -9.38
N GLU A 65 -1.50 -16.22 -8.70
CA GLU A 65 -2.81 -15.66 -8.29
C GLU A 65 -2.69 -14.78 -7.03
N LEU A 66 -1.76 -15.12 -6.14
CA LEU A 66 -1.48 -14.40 -4.91
C LEU A 66 0.02 -14.38 -4.63
N GLU A 67 0.59 -13.19 -4.50
CA GLU A 67 1.98 -13.00 -4.13
C GLU A 67 2.10 -12.12 -2.88
N VAL A 68 3.12 -12.39 -2.06
CA VAL A 68 3.39 -11.65 -0.84
C VAL A 68 4.80 -11.09 -0.91
N LEU A 69 4.91 -9.78 -1.07
CA LEU A 69 6.17 -9.06 -1.14
C LEU A 69 6.41 -8.32 0.17
N LYS A 70 7.67 -8.12 0.54
CA LYS A 70 8.03 -7.22 1.63
C LYS A 70 8.55 -5.91 1.02
N TYR A 71 8.04 -4.79 1.50
CA TYR A 71 8.60 -3.49 1.18
C TYR A 71 10.02 -3.38 1.76
N ALA A 72 10.98 -3.10 0.89
CA ALA A 72 12.40 -3.02 1.21
C ALA A 72 13.02 -1.89 0.39
N ALA A 73 12.61 -0.65 0.70
CA ALA A 73 13.23 0.57 0.22
C ALA A 73 14.49 0.92 1.02
#